data_AF-A0A7W5LPE7-F1
#
_entry.id   AF-A0A7W5LPE7-F1
#
_cell.length_a   1.000
_cell.length_b   1.000
_cell.length_c   1.000
_cell.angle_alpha   90.00
_cell.angle_beta   90.00
_cell.angle_gamma   90.00
#
_symmetry.space_group_name_H-M   'P 1'
#
loop_
_entity.id
_entity.type
_entity.pdbx_description
1 polymer ?
#
loop_
_entity_poly.entity_id
_entity_poly.type
_entity_poly.pdbx_seq_one_letter_code
_entity_poly.pdbx_strand_id
1 'polypeptide(L)'
;MSAASFWLNTDRPSPEERVLWVGAGTRDTGLSLTWLTFQVTHATDSDTNAERDYIVNELRAKCVIGEVAWHQSGSRLMTGKVNHYITDGEIAFASLTVGETADAL
;
A
#
# COMPACT_ATOMS: atom_id res chain seq x y z
N MET A 1 -6.53 -20.04 -17.95
CA MET A 1 -5.32 -19.33 -17.47
C MET A 1 -4.62 -20.25 -16.49
N SER A 2 -3.32 -20.49 -16.66
CA SER A 2 -2.52 -21.20 -15.66
C SER A 2 -2.13 -20.23 -14.54
N ALA A 3 -1.82 -20.73 -13.34
CA ALA A 3 -1.35 -19.87 -12.24
C ALA A 3 -0.13 -19.01 -12.64
N ALA A 4 0.77 -19.55 -13.48
CA ALA A 4 1.93 -18.82 -13.99
C ALA A 4 1.55 -17.66 -14.93
N SER A 5 0.52 -17.83 -15.77
CA SER A 5 0.09 -16.78 -16.71
C SER A 5 -0.46 -15.52 -16.03
N PHE A 6 -0.95 -15.64 -14.78
CA PHE A 6 -1.37 -14.48 -13.98
C PHE A 6 -0.15 -13.64 -13.52
N TRP A 7 0.89 -14.30 -12.99
CA TRP A 7 2.09 -13.62 -12.49
C TRP A 7 2.97 -13.03 -13.59
N LEU A 8 2.89 -13.55 -14.81
CA LEU A 8 3.65 -13.09 -15.97
C LEU A 8 2.89 -12.07 -16.83
N ASN A 9 1.65 -11.73 -16.47
CA ASN A 9 0.87 -10.77 -17.23
C ASN A 9 1.43 -9.35 -17.03
N THR A 10 1.78 -8.69 -18.13
CA THR A 10 2.24 -7.29 -18.15
C THR A 10 1.27 -6.38 -18.92
N ASP A 11 0.04 -6.84 -19.15
CA ASP A 11 -0.99 -6.05 -19.80
C ASP A 11 -1.26 -4.83 -18.94
N ARG A 12 -1.05 -3.65 -19.53
CA ARG A 12 -1.31 -2.39 -18.84
C ARG A 12 -2.82 -2.14 -18.91
N PRO A 13 -3.49 -1.91 -17.78
CA PRO A 13 -4.89 -1.48 -17.79
C PRO A 13 -5.03 -0.18 -18.59
N SER A 14 -6.23 0.03 -19.15
CA SER A 14 -6.53 1.23 -19.93
C SER A 14 -6.21 2.49 -19.10
N PRO A 15 -5.73 3.59 -19.71
CA PRO A 15 -5.52 4.85 -19.00
C PRO A 15 -6.78 5.38 -18.28
N GLU A 16 -7.96 4.97 -18.73
CA GLU A 16 -9.25 5.36 -18.13
C GLU A 16 -9.68 4.43 -16.98
N GLU A 17 -9.00 3.30 -16.79
CA GLU A 17 -9.33 2.31 -15.77
C GLU A 17 -8.61 2.63 -14.45
N ARG A 18 -9.38 2.77 -13.37
CA ARG A 18 -8.81 2.95 -12.04
C ARG A 18 -8.27 1.64 -11.50
N VAL A 19 -6.95 1.55 -11.44
CA VAL A 19 -6.22 0.42 -10.85
C VAL A 19 -6.15 0.62 -9.35
N LEU A 20 -6.56 -0.41 -8.60
CA LEU A 20 -6.37 -0.45 -7.16
C LEU A 20 -4.97 -0.99 -6.85
N TRP A 21 -4.15 -0.20 -6.17
CA TRP A 21 -2.91 -0.68 -5.57
C TRP A 21 -3.11 -0.88 -4.07
N VAL A 22 -2.79 -2.08 -3.59
CA VAL A 22 -2.83 -2.43 -2.17
C VAL A 22 -1.42 -2.83 -1.77
N GLY A 23 -0.87 -2.14 -0.77
CA GLY A 23 0.47 -2.39 -0.25
C GLY A 23 0.49 -2.38 1.27
N ALA A 24 1.52 -2.98 1.85
CA ALA A 24 1.84 -2.91 3.27
C ALA A 24 3.28 -2.44 3.42
N GLY A 25 3.55 -1.62 4.44
CA GLY A 25 4.88 -1.13 4.78
C GLY A 25 5.19 -1.41 6.24
N THR A 26 6.41 -1.88 6.51
CA THR A 26 6.93 -2.08 7.86
C THR A 26 8.32 -1.48 7.95
N ARG A 27 8.61 -0.79 9.05
CA ARG A 27 9.93 -0.23 9.29
C ARG A 27 10.87 -1.30 9.84
N ASP A 28 12.03 -1.46 9.23
CA ASP A 28 13.11 -2.26 9.82
C ASP A 28 13.86 -1.42 10.88
N THR A 29 13.87 -1.92 12.10
CA THR A 29 14.55 -1.28 13.26
C THR A 29 15.93 -1.86 13.53
N GLY A 30 16.29 -2.99 12.90
CA GLY A 30 17.63 -3.57 13.00
C GLY A 30 17.63 -5.08 12.91
N LEU A 31 18.35 -5.74 13.82
CA LEU A 31 18.47 -7.19 13.91
C LEU A 31 17.92 -7.68 15.25
N SER A 32 17.19 -8.79 15.24
CA SER A 32 16.67 -9.50 16.40
C SER A 32 17.37 -10.85 16.53
N LEU A 33 17.62 -11.30 17.77
CA LEU A 33 18.19 -12.60 18.06
C LEU A 33 17.15 -13.46 18.78
N THR A 34 16.72 -14.55 18.14
CA THR A 34 15.78 -15.49 18.76
C THR A 34 16.55 -16.45 19.65
N TRP A 35 16.36 -16.36 20.98
CA TRP A 35 17.16 -17.13 21.94
C TRP A 35 16.99 -18.65 21.83
N LEU A 36 15.80 -19.13 21.48
CA LEU A 36 15.52 -20.57 21.37
C LEU A 36 16.20 -21.22 20.16
N THR A 37 16.41 -20.47 19.07
CA THR A 37 16.94 -20.99 17.80
C THR A 37 18.30 -20.41 17.42
N PHE A 38 18.80 -19.42 18.16
CA PHE A 38 19.99 -18.62 17.85
C PHE A 38 19.96 -18.00 16.45
N GLN A 39 18.77 -17.81 15.88
CA GLN A 39 18.60 -17.20 14.58
C GLN A 39 18.61 -15.68 14.69
N VAL A 40 19.44 -15.05 13.86
CA VAL A 40 19.41 -13.60 13.65
C VAL A 40 18.37 -13.32 12.57
N THR A 41 17.34 -12.56 12.91
CA THR A 41 16.33 -12.07 11.96
C THR A 41 16.43 -10.55 11.87
N HIS A 42 15.86 -9.93 10.84
CA HIS A 42 15.61 -8.49 10.90
C HIS A 42 14.56 -8.23 11.99
N ALA A 43 14.69 -7.11 12.70
CA ALA A 43 13.71 -6.62 13.64
C ALA A 43 12.80 -5.64 12.90
N THR A 44 11.53 -5.96 12.75
CA THR A 44 10.52 -5.01 12.30
C THR A 44 10.01 -4.23 13.49
N ASP A 45 9.73 -2.95 13.31
CA ASP A 45 9.04 -2.14 14.31
C ASP A 45 7.69 -2.79 14.65
N SER A 46 7.34 -2.80 15.94
CA SER A 46 6.03 -3.26 16.40
C SER A 46 4.91 -2.32 15.97
N ASP A 47 5.22 -1.05 15.74
CA ASP A 47 4.25 -0.05 15.29
C ASP A 47 4.25 0.09 13.76
N THR A 48 3.49 -0.79 13.12
CA THR A 48 3.25 -0.72 11.67
C THR A 48 2.35 0.45 11.28
N ASN A 49 1.58 1.03 12.22
CA ASN A 49 0.74 2.20 11.96
C ASN A 49 1.61 3.45 11.80
N ALA A 50 2.66 3.61 12.62
CA ALA A 50 3.60 4.72 12.48
C ALA A 50 4.27 4.75 11.11
N GLU A 51 4.63 3.58 10.56
CA GLU A 51 5.22 3.49 9.22
C GLU A 51 4.19 3.83 8.13
N ARG A 52 2.96 3.33 8.24
CA ARG A 52 1.87 3.70 7.33
C ARG A 52 1.64 5.21 7.34
N ASP A 53 1.58 5.82 8.51
CA ASP A 53 1.34 7.25 8.66
C ASP A 53 2.50 8.06 8.08
N TYR A 54 3.74 7.61 8.26
CA TYR A 54 4.92 8.20 7.61
C TYR A 54 4.82 8.17 6.08
N ILE A 55 4.50 7.01 5.48
CA ILE A 55 4.35 6.86 4.04
C ILE A 55 3.24 7.78 3.51
N VAL A 56 2.07 7.80 4.15
CA VAL A 56 0.94 8.65 3.74
C VAL A 56 1.29 10.13 3.84
N ASN A 57 1.99 10.54 4.90
CA ASN A 57 2.41 11.92 5.08
C ASN A 57 3.43 12.35 4.02
N GLU A 58 4.40 11.50 3.68
CA GLU A 58 5.37 11.76 2.60
C GLU A 58 4.68 11.90 1.24
N LEU A 59 3.70 11.04 0.93
CA LEU A 59 2.93 11.11 -0.31
C LEU A 59 2.07 12.38 -0.39
N ARG A 60 1.44 12.77 0.73
CA ARG A 60 0.70 14.04 0.83
C ARG A 60 1.64 15.24 0.64
N ALA A 61 2.80 15.24 1.29
CA ALA A 61 3.77 16.32 1.20
C ALA A 61 4.28 16.53 -0.24
N LYS A 62 4.36 15.46 -1.04
CA LYS A 62 4.74 15.50 -2.45
C LYS A 62 3.57 15.77 -3.41
N CYS A 63 2.36 15.98 -2.90
CA CYS A 63 1.14 16.21 -3.70
C CYS A 63 0.85 15.13 -4.75
N VAL A 64 1.28 13.89 -4.51
CA VAL A 64 1.08 12.73 -5.42
C VAL A 64 -0.17 11.91 -5.10
N ILE A 65 -0.85 12.23 -4.00
CA ILE A 65 -2.13 11.66 -3.61
C ILE A 65 -3.13 12.76 -3.27
N GLY A 66 -4.40 12.48 -3.54
CA GLY A 66 -5.53 13.33 -3.14
C GLY A 66 -5.90 13.16 -1.66
N GLU A 67 -7.17 13.43 -1.35
CA GLU A 67 -7.71 13.23 0.00
C GLU A 67 -7.55 11.76 0.43
N VAL A 68 -7.12 11.57 1.69
CA VAL A 68 -6.97 10.22 2.26
C VAL A 68 -8.20 9.93 3.10
N ALA A 69 -8.95 8.92 2.70
CA ALA A 69 -10.04 8.34 3.47
C ALA A 69 -9.48 7.26 4.39
N TRP A 70 -9.74 7.39 5.69
CA TRP A 70 -9.38 6.40 6.69
C TRP A 70 -10.53 5.43 6.90
N HIS A 71 -10.26 4.14 6.72
CA HIS A 71 -11.22 3.07 6.94
C HIS A 71 -10.83 2.28 8.19
N GLN A 72 -11.74 2.23 9.15
CA GLN A 72 -11.55 1.49 10.40
C GLN A 72 -11.61 -0.02 10.18
N SER A 73 -10.97 -0.78 11.07
CA SER A 73 -11.01 -2.25 11.06
C SER A 73 -12.45 -2.77 10.99
N GLY A 74 -12.68 -3.76 10.12
CA GLY A 74 -14.01 -4.34 9.87
C GLY A 74 -14.99 -3.43 9.10
N SER A 75 -14.62 -2.18 8.79
CA SER A 75 -15.45 -1.30 7.96
C SER A 75 -15.25 -1.61 6.47
N ARG A 76 -16.32 -1.42 5.70
CA ARG A 76 -16.32 -1.78 4.29
C ARG A 76 -15.51 -0.78 3.47
N LEU A 77 -14.46 -1.27 2.82
CA LEU A 77 -13.72 -0.55 1.79
C LEU A 77 -14.55 -0.46 0.51
N MET A 78 -15.05 0.74 0.20
CA MET A 78 -15.79 1.00 -1.05
C MET A 78 -14.81 1.37 -2.18
N THR A 79 -13.99 0.42 -2.61
CA THR A 79 -12.96 0.65 -3.66
C THR A 79 -13.48 0.50 -5.09
N GLY A 80 -14.80 0.56 -5.30
CA GLY A 80 -15.44 0.36 -6.61
C GLY A 80 -15.87 -1.08 -6.89
N LYS A 81 -16.10 -1.41 -8.17
CA LYS A 81 -16.84 -2.60 -8.64
C LYS A 81 -16.10 -3.93 -8.45
N VAL A 82 -14.81 -3.91 -8.10
CA VAL A 82 -13.92 -5.00 -8.50
C VAL A 82 -13.63 -6.05 -7.43
N ASN A 83 -13.61 -5.75 -6.13
CA ASN A 83 -13.27 -6.76 -5.10
C ASN A 83 -13.81 -6.44 -3.69
N HIS A 84 -14.04 -7.50 -2.90
CA HIS A 84 -14.46 -7.44 -1.50
C HIS A 84 -13.24 -7.61 -0.59
N TYR A 85 -12.91 -6.56 0.18
CA TYR A 85 -11.82 -6.58 1.16
C TYR A 85 -12.37 -6.35 2.57
N ILE A 86 -12.05 -7.25 3.48
CA ILE A 86 -12.28 -7.13 4.92
C ILE A 86 -10.90 -7.09 5.57
N THR A 87 -10.67 -6.10 6.41
CA THR A 87 -9.33 -5.83 6.95
C THR A 87 -9.40 -5.77 8.46
N ASP A 88 -8.39 -6.35 9.10
CA ASP A 88 -8.23 -6.48 10.55
C ASP A 88 -7.65 -5.22 11.19
N GLY A 89 -6.99 -4.37 10.40
CA GLY A 89 -6.45 -3.07 10.81
C GLY A 89 -7.02 -1.87 10.03
N GLU A 90 -6.63 -0.68 10.46
CA GLU A 90 -6.95 0.59 9.79
C GLU A 90 -6.24 0.72 8.43
N ILE A 91 -6.95 1.27 7.46
CA ILE A 91 -6.45 1.43 6.09
C ILE A 91 -6.57 2.88 5.64
N ALA A 92 -5.46 3.38 5.10
CA ALA A 92 -5.41 4.62 4.35
C ALA A 92 -5.78 4.34 2.89
N PHE A 93 -6.83 4.99 2.41
CA PHE A 93 -7.23 4.93 1.00
C PHE A 93 -7.07 6.32 0.38
N ALA A 94 -6.34 6.42 -0.73
CA ALA A 94 -6.17 7.67 -1.46
C ALA A 94 -6.11 7.41 -2.96
N SER A 95 -6.61 8.36 -3.75
CA SER A 95 -6.42 8.34 -5.20
C SER A 95 -5.10 9.01 -5.55
N LEU A 96 -4.33 8.41 -6.45
CA LEU A 96 -3.15 9.05 -7.03
C LEU A 96 -3.59 10.28 -7.84
N THR A 97 -2.91 11.39 -7.62
CA THR A 97 -3.05 12.57 -8.48
C THR A 97 -2.05 12.43 -9.61
N VAL A 98 -2.52 12.59 -10.85
CA VAL A 98 -1.61 12.88 -11.96
C VAL A 98 -1.09 14.27 -11.67
N GLY A 99 0.13 14.39 -11.16
CA GLY A 99 0.82 15.67 -11.25
C GLY A 99 0.78 16.08 -12.72
N GLU A 100 0.32 17.29 -13.03
CA GLU A 100 0.55 17.86 -14.35
C GLU A 100 2.05 17.71 -14.62
N THR A 101 2.42 16.68 -15.39
CA THR A 101 3.65 16.71 -16.13
C THR A 101 3.48 17.93 -17.00
N ALA A 102 4.18 19.01 -16.65
CA ALA A 102 4.30 20.16 -17.53
C ALA A 102 4.64 19.58 -18.91
N ASP A 103 3.67 19.65 -19.81
CA ASP A 103 3.88 19.46 -21.24
C ASP A 103 4.85 20.56 -21.63
N ALA A 104 6.14 20.24 -21.56
CA ALA A 104 7.21 21.05 -22.09
C ALA A 104 7.12 20.95 -23.61
N LEU A 105 6.59 22.03 -24.17
CA LEU A 105 6.61 22.44 -25.57
C LEU A 105 7.96 22.19 -26.26
#